data_AF-A0A933A122-F1
#
_entry.id   AF-A0A933A122-F1
#
_cell.length_a   1.000
_cell.length_b   1.000
_cell.length_c   1.000
_cell.angle_alpha   90.00
_cell.angle_beta   90.00
_cell.angle_gamma   90.00
#
_symmetry.space_group_name_H-M   'P 1'
#
loop_
_entity.id
_entity.type
_entity.pdbx_description
1 polymer ?
#
loop_
_entity_poly.entity_id
_entity_poly.type
_entity_poly.pdbx_seq_one_letter_code
_entity_poly.pdbx_strand_id
1 'polypeptide(L)' 'LEPTREDSPVGRFLSQRGEGVHHVAIEVQDVAAILARSRAAGFRLVDEAPRSGAGGTRVAFLHPRSTQGVLIEFVERTR' A
#
# COMPACT_ATOMS: atom_id res chain seq x y z
N LEU A 1 13.47 -4.30 -1.61
CA LEU A 1 13.18 -2.97 -1.04
C LEU A 1 14.21 -2.72 0.04
N GLU A 2 14.93 -1.61 -0.02
CA GLU A 2 15.92 -1.25 1.00
C GLU A 2 15.56 0.13 1.56
N PRO A 3 15.59 0.32 2.89
CA PRO A 3 15.32 1.62 3.48
C PRO A 3 16.50 2.56 3.24
N THR A 4 16.23 3.77 2.75
CA THR A 4 17.25 4.83 2.67
C THR A 4 17.46 5.57 4.00
N ARG A 5 16.52 5.40 4.94
CA ARG A 5 16.53 5.95 6.31
C ARG A 5 15.87 4.98 7.27
N GLU A 6 16.37 4.89 8.50
CA GLU A 6 15.88 3.95 9.53
C GLU A 6 14.41 4.19 9.91
N ASP A 7 13.97 5.45 9.93
CA ASP A 7 12.60 5.82 10.30
C ASP A 7 11.60 5.74 9.14
N SER A 8 12.02 5.29 7.96
CA SER A 8 11.15 5.05 6.81
C SER A 8 10.17 3.89 7.08
N PRO A 9 9.07 3.76 6.31
CA PRO A 9 8.15 2.64 6.47
C PRO A 9 8.83 1.26 6.42
N VAL A 10 9.77 1.08 5.48
CA VAL A 10 10.55 -0.17 5.35
C VAL A 10 11.53 -0.34 6.51
N GLY A 11 12.19 0.74 6.96
CA GLY A 11 13.12 0.69 8.10
C GLY A 11 12.40 0.31 9.41
N ARG A 12 11.23 0.91 9.66
CA ARG A 12 10.36 0.54 10.79
C ARG A 12 9.87 -0.90 10.71
N PHE A 13 9.51 -1.38 9.51
CA PHE A 13 9.12 -2.77 9.32
C PHE A 13 10.26 -3.73 9.69
N LEU A 14 11.47 -3.50 9.16
CA LEU A 14 12.63 -4.34 9.44
C LEU A 14 13.01 -4.33 10.93
N SER A 15 12.99 -3.16 11.58
CA SER A 15 13.27 -3.04 13.02
C SER A 15 12.27 -3.81 13.88
N GLN A 16 10.99 -3.87 13.48
CA GLN A 16 9.94 -4.52 14.27
C GLN A 16 9.75 -6.01 13.95
N ARG A 17 10.05 -6.45 12.73
CA ARG A 17 9.69 -7.78 12.22
C ARG A 17 10.86 -8.58 11.63
N GLY A 18 12.02 -7.95 11.42
CA GLY A 18 13.11 -8.54 10.64
C GLY A 18 12.80 -8.60 9.15
N GLU A 19 13.63 -9.33 8.41
CA GLU A 19 13.45 -9.54 6.98
C GLU A 19 12.20 -10.39 6.68
N GLY A 20 11.53 -10.10 5.56
CA GLY A 20 10.36 -10.84 5.12
C GLY A 20 9.51 -10.09 4.09
N VAL A 21 8.30 -10.59 3.86
CA VAL A 21 7.34 -9.97 2.96
C VAL A 21 6.78 -8.69 3.58
N HIS A 22 7.12 -7.55 3.01
CA HIS A 22 6.70 -6.24 3.52
C HIS A 22 5.24 -5.89 3.17
N HIS A 23 4.84 -6.08 1.92
CA HIS A 23 3.47 -5.85 1.44
C HIS A 23 3.19 -6.72 0.20
N VAL A 24 1.92 -6.77 -0.18
CA VAL A 24 1.47 -7.37 -1.45
C VAL A 24 0.87 -6.26 -2.31
N ALA A 25 1.32 -6.18 -3.56
CA ALA A 25 0.79 -5.25 -4.55
C ALA A 25 -0.18 -5.97 -5.49
N ILE A 26 -1.34 -5.35 -5.73
CA ILE A 26 -2.41 -5.85 -6.59
C ILE A 26 -2.64 -4.83 -7.70
N GLU A 27 -2.47 -5.25 -8.94
CA GLU A 27 -2.78 -4.40 -10.09
C GLU A 27 -4.31 -4.22 -10.22
N VAL A 28 -4.74 -2.98 -10.40
CA VAL A 28 -6.14 -2.59 -10.59
C VAL A 28 -6.26 -1.64 -11.77
N GLN A 29 -7.46 -1.57 -12.35
CA GLN A 29 -7.73 -0.67 -13.48
C GLN A 29 -7.95 0.77 -13.04
N ASP A 30 -8.44 1.00 -11.82
CA ASP A 30 -8.70 2.33 -11.27
C ASP A 30 -8.51 2.30 -9.74
N VAL A 31 -7.45 2.96 -9.25
CA VAL A 31 -7.15 3.02 -7.81
C VAL A 31 -8.15 3.89 -7.04
N ALA A 32 -8.71 4.93 -7.66
CA ALA A 32 -9.70 5.77 -6.98
C ALA A 32 -11.00 4.99 -6.74
N ALA A 33 -11.46 4.26 -7.75
CA ALA A 33 -12.65 3.42 -7.65
C ALA A 33 -12.48 2.29 -6.62
N ILE A 34 -11.34 1.60 -6.61
CA ILE A 34 -11.11 0.51 -5.64
C ILE A 34 -10.97 1.04 -4.20
N LEU A 35 -10.40 2.23 -4.00
CA LEU A 35 -10.34 2.88 -2.69
C LEU A 35 -11.75 3.21 -2.17
N ALA A 36 -12.60 3.79 -3.02
CA ALA A 36 -13.97 4.11 -2.66
C ALA A 36 -14.75 2.84 -2.27
N ARG A 37 -14.61 1.77 -3.06
CA ARG A 37 -15.21 0.46 -2.77
C ARG A 37 -14.68 -0.14 -1.46
N SER A 38 -13.37 -0.05 -1.22
CA SER A 38 -12.74 -0.55 0.00
C SER A 38 -13.24 0.19 1.23
N ARG A 39 -13.36 1.53 1.15
CA ARG A 39 -13.94 2.35 2.22
C ARG A 39 -15.39 1.96 2.51
N ALA A 40 -16.20 1.80 1.45
CA ALA A 40 -17.61 1.39 1.59
C ALA A 40 -17.75 -0.02 2.19
N ALA A 41 -16.79 -0.91 1.93
CA ALA A 41 -16.72 -2.24 2.53
C ALA A 41 -16.13 -2.26 3.96
N GLY A 42 -15.81 -1.10 4.55
CA GLY A 42 -15.32 -0.99 5.93
C GLY A 42 -13.82 -1.20 6.11
N PHE A 43 -13.04 -1.27 5.03
CA PHE A 43 -11.57 -1.33 5.14
C PHE A 43 -11.01 0.00 5.63
N ARG A 44 -9.96 -0.08 6.44
CA ARG A 44 -9.20 1.09 6.86
C ARG A 44 -8.19 1.42 5.76
N LEU A 45 -8.26 2.64 5.26
CA LEU A 45 -7.33 3.14 4.25
C LEU A 45 -6.07 3.69 4.94
N VAL A 46 -4.93 3.59 4.27
CA VAL A 46 -3.74 4.39 4.58
C VAL A 46 -3.78 5.69 3.79
N ASP A 47 -4.09 5.61 2.50
CA ASP A 47 -4.23 6.77 1.63
C ASP A 47 -5.71 7.03 1.34
N GLU A 48 -6.16 8.28 1.50
CA GLU A 48 -7.55 8.66 1.19
C GLU A 48 -7.79 8.89 -0.30
N ALA A 49 -6.72 9.15 -1.06
CA ALA A 49 -6.73 9.35 -2.50
C ALA A 49 -5.48 8.69 -3.13
N PRO A 50 -5.53 8.31 -4.43
CA PRO A 50 -4.36 7.75 -5.11
C PRO A 50 -3.21 8.77 -5.15
N ARG A 51 -1.98 8.29 -4.96
CA ARG A 51 -0.74 9.08 -5.08
C ARG A 51 0.19 8.49 -6.13
N SER A 52 1.17 9.28 -6.57
CA SER A 52 2.16 8.82 -7.55
C SER A 52 3.03 7.70 -6.98
N GLY A 53 3.18 6.63 -7.75
CA GLY A 53 4.02 5.48 -7.47
C GLY A 53 5.25 5.39 -8.38
N ALA A 54 5.99 4.30 -8.26
CA ALA A 54 7.17 4.03 -9.09
C ALA A 54 6.78 3.76 -10.55
N GLY A 55 7.63 4.14 -11.50
CA GLY A 55 7.39 3.86 -12.91
C GLY A 55 6.16 4.56 -13.50
N GLY A 56 5.76 5.70 -12.92
CA GLY A 56 4.62 6.49 -13.41
C GLY A 56 3.26 5.88 -13.07
N THR A 57 3.18 4.94 -12.12
CA THR A 57 1.91 4.37 -11.66
C THR A 57 1.17 5.30 -10.70
N ARG A 58 -0.11 4.99 -10.47
CA ARG A 58 -0.90 5.53 -9.36
C ARG A 58 -1.08 4.42 -8.33
N VAL A 59 -0.93 4.75 -7.05
CA VAL A 59 -0.96 3.76 -5.98
C VAL A 59 -1.74 4.24 -4.76
N ALA A 60 -2.26 3.29 -3.98
CA ALA A 60 -2.83 3.55 -2.67
C ALA A 60 -2.78 2.30 -1.78
N PHE A 61 -2.78 2.48 -0.47
CA PHE A 61 -2.57 1.40 0.48
C PHE A 61 -3.78 1.18 1.41
N LEU A 62 -4.05 -0.08 1.76
CA LEU A 62 -4.94 -0.48 2.84
C LEU A 62 -4.14 -0.75 4.12
N HIS A 63 -4.69 -0.38 5.27
CA HIS A 63 -4.01 -0.52 6.54
C HIS A 63 -4.04 -2.00 6.98
N PRO A 64 -2.90 -2.59 7.42
CA PRO A 64 -2.79 -3.95 7.93
C PRO A 64 -3.85 -4.37 8.97
N ARG A 65 -4.40 -3.41 9.73
CA ARG A 65 -5.43 -3.67 10.75
C ARG A 65 -6.76 -4.13 10.17
N SER A 66 -7.05 -3.80 8.91
CA SER A 66 -8.25 -4.27 8.21
C SER A 66 -7.98 -5.42 7.24
N THR A 67 -6.73 -5.88 7.14
CA THR A 67 -6.27 -6.86 6.14
C THR A 67 -5.45 -7.97 6.80
N GLN A 68 -5.81 -8.34 8.04
CA GLN A 68 -5.21 -9.44 8.81
C GLN A 68 -3.67 -9.40 8.90
N GLY A 69 -3.11 -8.19 9.04
CA GLY A 69 -1.68 -7.97 9.22
C GLY A 69 -0.90 -7.73 7.93
N VAL A 70 -1.54 -7.81 6.76
CA VAL A 70 -0.86 -7.60 5.47
C VAL A 70 -1.06 -6.18 4.97
N LEU A 71 0.03 -5.44 4.72
CA LEU A 71 -0.07 -4.18 3.98
C LEU A 71 -0.40 -4.49 2.53
N ILE A 72 -1.52 -3.97 2.02
CA ILE A 72 -1.95 -4.17 0.63
C ILE A 72 -1.77 -2.86 -0.12
N GLU A 73 -1.12 -2.93 -1.28
CA GLU A 73 -0.97 -1.84 -2.24
C GLU A 73 -1.86 -2.11 -3.46
N PHE A 74 -2.67 -1.14 -3.86
CA PHE A 74 -3.30 -1.12 -5.17
C PHE A 74 -2.44 -0.32 -6.15
N VAL A 75 -2.22 -0.86 -7.34
CA VAL A 75 -1.38 -0.25 -8.38
C VAL A 75 -2.17 -0.12 -9.67
N GLU A 76 -2.30 1.08 -10.19
CA GLU A 76 -2.84 1.38 -11.52
C GLU A 76 -1.69 1.79 -12.43
N ARG A 77 -1.52 1.06 -13.54
CA ARG A 77 -0.54 1.38 -14.57
C ARG A 77 -1.11 2.39 -15.54
N THR A 78 -0.53 3.58 -15.56
CA THR A 78 -0.78 4.59 -16.58
C THR A 78 -0.12 4.10 -17.87
N ARG A 79 -0.91 3.60 -18.82
CA ARG A 79 -0.43 3.19 -20.15
C ARG A 79 -0.31 4.38 -21.09
#